data_AF-A0A3D0ZHC1-F1
#
_entry.id   AF-A0A3D0ZHC1-F1
#
_cell.length_a   1.000
_cell.length_b   1.000
_cell.length_c   1.000
_cell.angle_alpha   90.00
_cell.angle_beta   90.00
_cell.angle_gamma   90.00
#
_symmetry.space_group_name_H-M   'P 1'
#
loop_
_entity.id
_entity.type
_entity.pdbx_description
1 polymer ?
#
loop_
_entity_poly.entity_id
_entity_poly.type
_entity_poly.pdbx_seq_one_letter_code
_entity_poly.pdbx_strand_id
1 'polypeptide(L)'
;MRIPAIRYRLELAALLAATAVLYLWNLGASGWANAFYSAAAQAGSQDWTAWFFGSSDAANSITVDKPPAALWVTGLSVRLFGLNPWSILVPEALMGVGTVWLLYLAVRRAAAPATGDGILAHRAGLLAGAAMALTPVAVLMFRFNNPDALLV
;
A
#
# COMPACT_ATOMS: atom_id res chain seq x y z
N MET A 1 -23.41 10.98 -26.07
CA MET A 1 -22.22 11.87 -25.94
C MET A 1 -21.04 11.02 -25.50
N ARG A 2 -20.01 10.79 -26.34
CA ARG A 2 -18.84 9.98 -25.94
C ARG A 2 -17.99 10.82 -24.98
N ILE A 3 -17.92 10.45 -23.71
CA ILE A 3 -16.97 11.08 -22.78
C ILE A 3 -15.55 10.75 -23.27
N PRO A 4 -14.66 11.75 -23.42
CA PRO A 4 -13.31 11.48 -23.91
C PRO A 4 -12.53 10.68 -22.88
N ALA A 5 -11.82 9.64 -23.33
CA ALA A 5 -11.04 8.74 -22.46
C ALA A 5 -10.03 9.46 -21.55
N ILE A 6 -9.60 10.67 -21.94
CA ILE A 6 -8.76 11.56 -21.14
C ILE A 6 -9.41 11.90 -19.79
N ARG A 7 -10.72 12.17 -19.75
CA ARG A 7 -11.42 12.60 -18.54
C ARG A 7 -11.42 11.51 -17.48
N TYR A 8 -11.70 10.26 -17.87
CA TYR A 8 -11.66 9.13 -16.93
C TYR A 8 -10.28 8.90 -16.34
N ARG A 9 -9.23 9.09 -17.15
CA ARG A 9 -7.84 8.99 -16.66
C ARG A 9 -7.52 10.09 -15.67
N LEU A 10 -7.95 11.32 -15.94
CA LEU A 10 -7.75 12.46 -15.03
C LEU A 10 -8.51 12.29 -13.72
N GLU A 11 -9.77 11.82 -13.76
CA GLU A 11 -10.57 11.57 -12.56
C GLU A 11 -9.96 10.46 -11.69
N LEU A 12 -9.50 9.37 -12.31
CA LEU A 12 -8.77 8.31 -11.60
C LEU A 12 -7.45 8.82 -11.03
N ALA A 13 -6.67 9.57 -11.82
CA ALA A 13 -5.41 10.14 -11.35
C ALA A 13 -5.62 11.10 -10.17
N ALA A 14 -6.68 11.90 -10.20
CA ALA A 14 -7.06 12.78 -9.09
C ALA A 14 -7.40 11.98 -7.83
N LEU A 15 -8.16 10.89 -7.94
CA LEU A 15 -8.44 9.99 -6.82
C LEU A 15 -7.15 9.40 -6.25
N LEU A 16 -6.28 8.83 -7.09
CA LEU A 16 -5.03 8.21 -6.62
C LEU A 16 -4.06 9.23 -6.01
N ALA A 17 -3.97 10.43 -6.57
CA ALA A 17 -3.17 11.50 -6.01
C ALA A 17 -3.73 11.97 -4.65
N ALA A 18 -5.05 12.11 -4.52
CA ALA A 18 -5.68 12.44 -3.24
C ALA A 18 -5.44 11.34 -2.19
N THR A 19 -5.55 10.06 -2.56
CA THR A 19 -5.20 8.92 -1.69
C THR A 19 -3.73 8.98 -1.28
N ALA A 20 -2.81 9.21 -2.22
CA ALA A 20 -1.38 9.31 -1.94
C ALA A 20 -1.08 10.45 -0.96
N VAL A 21 -1.69 11.63 -1.16
CA VAL A 21 -1.57 12.75 -0.21
C VAL A 21 -2.09 12.33 1.15
N LEU A 22 -3.29 11.74 1.24
CA LEU A 22 -3.89 11.32 2.51
C LEU A 22 -3.02 10.30 3.27
N TYR A 23 -2.46 9.31 2.57
CA TYR A 23 -1.70 8.24 3.18
C TYR A 23 -0.27 8.67 3.52
N LEU A 24 0.36 9.52 2.72
CA LEU A 24 1.73 10.01 2.97
C LEU A 24 1.77 11.23 3.90
N TRP A 25 0.64 11.89 4.16
CA TRP A 25 0.59 13.10 4.98
C TRP A 25 1.06 12.84 6.41
N ASN A 26 2.13 13.51 6.83
CA ASN A 26 2.69 13.39 8.17
C ASN A 26 3.00 11.93 8.57
N LEU A 27 3.44 11.11 7.61
CA LEU A 27 3.62 9.66 7.82
C LEU A 27 4.66 9.35 8.92
N GLY A 28 5.70 10.17 9.02
CA GLY A 28 6.74 10.03 10.05
C GLY A 28 6.24 10.18 11.50
N ALA A 29 5.05 10.74 11.72
CA ALA A 29 4.48 10.86 13.07
C ALA A 29 4.19 9.50 13.72
N SER A 30 4.08 8.42 12.94
CA SER A 30 3.92 7.05 13.45
C SER A 30 5.22 6.46 14.03
N GLY A 31 6.37 7.14 13.91
CA GLY A 31 7.66 6.65 14.39
C GLY A 31 8.04 5.30 13.77
N TRP A 32 8.28 4.30 14.61
CA TRP A 32 8.57 2.94 14.16
C TRP A 32 7.33 2.08 13.89
N ALA A 33 6.12 2.65 14.02
CA ALA A 33 4.85 1.94 13.94
C ALA A 33 4.89 0.65 14.78
N ASN A 34 4.87 -0.52 14.14
CA ASN A 34 5.19 -1.78 14.79
C ASN A 34 6.72 -1.98 14.86
N ALA A 35 7.28 -1.81 16.05
CA ALA A 35 8.72 -1.98 16.27
C ALA A 35 9.24 -3.39 15.94
N PHE A 36 8.40 -4.42 16.08
CA PHE A 36 8.77 -5.81 15.77
C PHE A 36 9.06 -5.99 14.27
N TYR A 37 8.21 -5.46 13.40
CA TYR A 37 8.43 -5.50 11.95
C TYR A 37 9.50 -4.51 11.49
N SER A 38 9.65 -3.37 12.18
CA SER A 38 10.74 -2.43 11.94
C SER A 38 12.12 -3.05 12.22
N ALA A 39 12.25 -3.84 13.29
CA ALA A 39 13.47 -4.58 13.59
C ALA A 39 13.79 -5.62 12.50
N ALA A 40 12.77 -6.33 12.01
CA ALA A 40 12.96 -7.27 10.91
C ALA A 40 13.34 -6.59 9.58
N ALA A 41 12.75 -5.43 9.27
CA ALA A 41 13.16 -4.63 8.12
C ALA A 41 14.62 -4.12 8.26
N GLN A 42 15.03 -3.72 9.48
CA GLN A 42 16.42 -3.36 9.77
C GLN A 42 17.36 -4.56 9.58
N ALA A 43 17.06 -5.71 10.17
CA ALA A 43 17.85 -6.93 10.03
C ALA A 43 17.97 -7.35 8.55
N GLY A 44 16.84 -7.39 7.85
CA GLY A 44 16.78 -7.67 6.42
C GLY A 44 17.48 -6.63 5.55
N SER A 45 17.73 -5.42 6.05
CA SER A 45 18.56 -4.45 5.32
C SER A 45 20.06 -4.74 5.44
N GLN A 46 20.50 -5.38 6.52
CA GLN A 46 21.90 -5.66 6.82
C GLN A 46 22.37 -7.00 6.28
N ASP A 47 21.47 -8.00 6.24
CA ASP A 47 21.79 -9.35 5.80
C ASP A 47 20.73 -9.91 4.82
N TRP A 48 21.18 -10.67 3.82
CA TRP A 48 20.29 -11.23 2.78
C TRP A 48 19.53 -12.47 3.25
N THR A 49 20.12 -13.25 4.16
CA THR A 49 19.42 -14.40 4.78
C THR A 49 18.30 -13.89 5.68
N ALA A 50 18.58 -12.88 6.49
CA ALA A 50 17.61 -12.22 7.36
C ALA A 50 16.46 -11.62 6.53
N TRP A 51 16.79 -11.03 5.38
CA TRP A 51 15.79 -10.52 4.44
C TRP A 51 14.91 -11.62 3.87
N PHE A 52 15.53 -12.69 3.34
CA PHE A 52 14.80 -13.75 2.67
C PHE A 52 13.85 -14.49 3.62
N PHE A 53 14.32 -14.80 4.83
CA PHE A 53 13.55 -15.56 5.83
C PHE A 53 12.72 -14.70 6.78
N GLY A 54 12.86 -13.37 6.75
CA GLY A 54 12.15 -12.48 7.67
C GLY A 54 12.65 -12.60 9.11
N SER A 55 13.97 -12.56 9.30
CA SER A 55 14.57 -12.55 10.64
C SER A 55 14.40 -11.20 11.33
N SER A 56 14.20 -11.22 12.65
CA SER A 56 14.15 -10.01 13.48
C SER A 56 15.52 -9.49 13.89
N ASP A 57 16.58 -10.26 13.64
CA ASP A 57 17.96 -9.90 13.95
C ASP A 57 18.91 -10.27 12.79
N ALA A 58 19.98 -9.50 12.60
CA ALA A 58 20.91 -9.75 11.48
C ALA A 58 21.76 -11.03 11.67
N ALA A 59 21.82 -11.58 12.89
CA ALA A 59 22.52 -12.83 13.16
C ALA A 59 21.67 -14.07 12.81
N ASN A 60 20.43 -13.88 12.34
CA ASN A 60 19.49 -14.94 11.96
C ASN A 60 19.14 -15.90 13.11
N SER A 61 19.11 -15.41 14.35
CA SER A 61 18.78 -16.23 15.52
C SER A 61 17.28 -16.40 15.74
N ILE A 62 16.48 -15.40 15.35
CA ILE A 62 15.03 -15.35 15.57
C ILE A 62 14.32 -14.89 14.30
N THR A 63 13.31 -15.63 13.87
CA THR A 63 12.41 -15.24 12.78
C THR A 63 11.11 -14.63 13.27
N VAL A 64 10.52 -13.81 12.40
CA VAL A 64 9.17 -13.29 12.59
C VAL A 64 8.14 -14.43 12.48
N ASP A 65 7.02 -14.30 13.17
CA ASP A 65 5.93 -15.28 13.25
C ASP A 65 5.07 -15.39 11.97
N LYS A 66 5.50 -14.79 10.85
CA LYS A 66 4.70 -14.65 9.62
C LYS A 66 5.54 -14.89 8.37
N PRO A 67 4.91 -15.29 7.23
CA PRO A 67 5.61 -15.37 5.96
C PRO A 67 6.32 -14.06 5.59
N PRO A 68 7.52 -14.11 5.00
CA PRO A 68 8.41 -12.95 4.94
C PRO A 68 8.08 -11.95 3.82
N ALA A 69 7.09 -12.23 2.97
CA ALA A 69 6.80 -11.42 1.78
C ALA A 69 6.58 -9.93 2.07
N ALA A 70 5.86 -9.59 3.15
CA ALA A 70 5.66 -8.19 3.57
C ALA A 70 6.97 -7.51 4.01
N LEU A 71 7.89 -8.29 4.59
CA LEU A 71 9.20 -7.81 5.03
C LEU A 71 10.18 -7.63 3.86
N TRP A 72 9.97 -8.33 2.75
CA TRP A 72 10.86 -8.19 1.60
C TRP A 72 10.84 -6.76 1.03
N VAL A 73 9.64 -6.20 0.91
CA VAL A 73 9.43 -4.85 0.36
C VAL A 73 10.05 -3.80 1.29
N THR A 74 9.71 -3.85 2.58
CA THR A 74 10.21 -2.88 3.58
C THR A 74 11.71 -3.05 3.83
N GLY A 75 12.22 -4.28 3.92
CA GLY A 75 13.65 -4.55 4.08
C GLY A 75 14.50 -4.05 2.90
N LEU A 76 14.02 -4.20 1.66
CA LEU A 76 14.69 -3.59 0.50
C LEU A 76 14.63 -2.07 0.53
N SER A 77 13.48 -1.49 0.89
CA SER A 77 13.34 -0.05 1.03
C SER A 77 14.31 0.52 2.07
N VAL A 78 14.39 -0.11 3.24
CA VAL A 78 15.36 0.26 4.30
C VAL A 78 16.80 0.10 3.81
N ARG A 79 17.12 -0.95 3.04
CA ARG A 79 18.45 -1.14 2.45
C ARG A 79 18.82 -0.03 1.47
N LEU A 80 17.88 0.42 0.65
CA LEU A 80 18.11 1.45 -0.38
C LEU A 80 18.16 2.87 0.19
N PHE A 81 17.32 3.18 1.19
CA PHE A 81 17.12 4.54 1.69
C PHE A 81 17.62 4.76 3.12
N GLY A 82 18.20 3.73 3.75
CA GLY A 82 18.60 3.73 5.15
C GLY A 82 17.41 3.58 6.10
N LEU A 83 17.71 3.22 7.36
CA LEU A 83 16.68 3.04 8.39
C LEU A 83 16.11 4.39 8.85
N ASN A 84 14.83 4.61 8.56
CA ASN A 84 14.05 5.74 9.05
C ASN A 84 12.54 5.44 8.91
N PRO A 85 11.64 6.18 9.57
CA PRO A 85 10.20 5.94 9.48
C PRO A 85 9.65 5.95 8.04
N TRP A 86 10.18 6.80 7.17
CA TRP A 86 9.69 6.92 5.80
C TRP A 86 10.09 5.72 4.94
N SER A 87 11.33 5.23 5.04
CA SER A 87 11.74 4.03 4.30
C SER A 87 10.95 2.78 4.71
N ILE A 88 10.43 2.73 5.93
CA ILE A 88 9.55 1.66 6.39
C ILE A 88 8.11 1.86 5.91
N LEU A 89 7.56 3.06 6.04
CA LEU A 89 6.11 3.28 5.90
C LEU A 89 5.66 3.71 4.50
N VAL A 90 6.53 4.35 3.69
CA VAL A 90 6.17 4.75 2.32
C VAL A 90 5.76 3.55 1.46
N PRO A 91 6.45 2.39 1.49
CA PRO A 91 6.00 1.23 0.74
C PRO A 91 4.56 0.80 1.09
N GLU A 92 4.20 0.81 2.37
CA GLU A 92 2.85 0.46 2.86
C GLU A 92 1.79 1.42 2.29
N ALA A 93 2.08 2.73 2.34
CA ALA A 93 1.19 3.75 1.81
C ALA A 93 1.01 3.62 0.29
N LEU A 94 2.08 3.30 -0.44
CA LEU A 94 2.03 3.07 -1.89
C LEU A 94 1.25 1.80 -2.26
N MET A 95 1.37 0.72 -1.46
CA MET A 95 0.53 -0.45 -1.63
C MET A 95 -0.94 -0.10 -1.43
N GLY A 96 -1.28 0.74 -0.44
CA GLY A 96 -2.64 1.25 -0.27
C GLY A 96 -3.19 2.06 -1.46
N VAL A 97 -2.35 2.89 -2.10
CA VAL A 97 -2.72 3.57 -3.36
C VAL A 97 -2.95 2.54 -4.47
N GLY A 98 -2.11 1.50 -4.54
CA GLY A 98 -2.26 0.36 -5.45
C GLY A 98 -3.57 -0.38 -5.24
N THR A 99 -3.96 -0.66 -3.99
CA THR A 99 -5.24 -1.28 -3.64
C THR A 99 -6.42 -0.45 -4.14
N VAL A 100 -6.41 0.89 -3.94
CA VAL A 100 -7.47 1.79 -4.44
C VAL A 100 -7.56 1.73 -5.96
N TRP A 101 -6.42 1.71 -6.65
CA TRP A 101 -6.37 1.57 -8.11
C TRP A 101 -6.94 0.23 -8.58
N LEU A 102 -6.52 -0.88 -7.96
CA LEU A 102 -6.99 -2.22 -8.30
C LEU A 102 -8.49 -2.39 -8.03
N LEU A 103 -9.00 -1.86 -6.91
CA LEU A 103 -10.42 -1.89 -6.58
C LEU A 103 -11.25 -1.12 -7.61
N TYR A 104 -10.80 0.08 -7.99
CA TYR A 104 -11.42 0.85 -9.07
C TYR A 104 -11.51 0.02 -10.36
N LEU A 105 -10.42 -0.64 -10.77
CA LEU A 105 -10.38 -1.46 -11.98
C LEU A 105 -11.30 -2.68 -11.88
N ALA A 106 -11.30 -3.37 -10.74
CA ALA A 106 -12.11 -4.55 -10.49
C ALA A 106 -13.60 -4.22 -10.55
N VAL A 107 -14.04 -3.16 -9.85
CA VAL A 107 -15.44 -2.73 -9.82
C VAL A 107 -15.87 -2.20 -11.18
N ARG A 108 -15.05 -1.38 -11.85
CA ARG A 108 -15.37 -0.91 -13.21
C ARG A 108 -15.51 -2.07 -14.19
N ARG A 109 -14.64 -3.09 -14.10
CA ARG A 109 -14.71 -4.30 -14.93
C ARG A 109 -15.98 -5.10 -14.69
N ALA A 110 -16.38 -5.26 -13.42
CA ALA A 110 -17.60 -6.00 -13.06
C ALA A 110 -18.89 -5.25 -13.39
N ALA A 111 -18.92 -3.92 -13.21
CA ALA A 111 -20.09 -3.08 -13.45
C ALA A 111 -20.36 -2.84 -14.94
N ALA A 112 -19.33 -2.88 -15.79
CA ALA A 112 -19.47 -2.64 -17.23
C ALA A 112 -20.50 -3.56 -17.91
N PRO A 113 -20.44 -4.90 -17.79
CA PRO A 113 -21.45 -5.78 -18.39
C PRO A 113 -22.82 -5.68 -17.69
N ALA A 114 -22.84 -5.45 -16.37
CA ALA A 114 -24.09 -5.40 -15.60
C ALA A 114 -24.94 -4.16 -15.91
N THR A 115 -24.30 -3.02 -16.20
CA THR A 115 -24.99 -1.74 -16.45
C THR A 115 -25.16 -1.42 -17.93
N GLY A 116 -24.30 -1.97 -18.81
CA GLY A 116 -24.24 -1.58 -20.22
C GLY A 116 -23.76 -0.15 -20.47
N ASP A 117 -23.41 0.60 -19.42
CA ASP A 117 -22.99 2.01 -19.48
C ASP A 117 -21.60 2.20 -18.88
N GLY A 118 -20.62 2.52 -19.73
CA GLY A 118 -19.25 2.77 -19.32
C GLY A 118 -19.07 3.97 -18.40
N ILE A 119 -20.01 4.93 -18.39
CA ILE A 119 -20.01 6.08 -17.47
C ILE A 119 -20.40 5.61 -16.06
N LEU A 120 -21.47 4.82 -15.94
CA LEU A 120 -21.91 4.28 -14.65
C LEU A 120 -20.87 3.33 -14.07
N ALA A 121 -20.28 2.45 -14.89
CA ALA A 121 -19.20 1.56 -14.46
C ALA A 121 -17.97 2.33 -13.96
N HIS A 122 -17.60 3.43 -14.64
CA HIS A 122 -16.52 4.32 -14.22
C HIS A 122 -16.81 4.99 -12.87
N ARG A 123 -18.01 5.55 -12.71
CA ARG A 123 -18.44 6.18 -11.44
C ARG A 123 -18.50 5.17 -10.29
N ALA A 124 -18.99 3.96 -10.54
CA ALA A 124 -19.00 2.88 -9.55
C ALA A 124 -17.57 2.53 -9.09
N GLY A 125 -16.62 2.44 -10.03
CA GLY A 125 -15.21 2.25 -9.71
C GLY A 125 -14.65 3.41 -8.86
N LEU A 126 -14.93 4.66 -9.22
CA LEU A 126 -14.46 5.83 -8.45
C LEU A 126 -15.03 5.86 -7.04
N LEU A 127 -16.33 5.56 -6.90
CA LEU A 127 -16.99 5.49 -5.60
C LEU A 127 -16.41 4.38 -4.73
N ALA A 128 -16.16 3.19 -5.29
CA ALA A 128 -15.53 2.10 -4.56
C ALA A 128 -14.10 2.44 -4.12
N GLY A 129 -13.31 3.02 -5.02
CA GLY A 129 -11.95 3.48 -4.69
C GLY A 129 -11.94 4.57 -3.62
N ALA A 130 -12.84 5.55 -3.72
CA ALA A 130 -12.98 6.60 -2.71
C ALA A 130 -13.44 6.06 -1.35
N ALA A 131 -14.40 5.11 -1.34
CA ALA A 131 -14.82 4.45 -0.12
C ALA A 131 -13.66 3.72 0.56
N MET A 132 -12.83 2.99 -0.19
CA MET A 132 -11.63 2.32 0.34
C MET A 132 -10.61 3.35 0.86
N ALA A 133 -10.32 4.39 0.07
CA ALA A 133 -9.37 5.44 0.44
C ALA A 133 -9.74 6.19 1.72
N LEU A 134 -11.04 6.37 1.98
CA LEU A 134 -11.58 7.12 3.11
C LEU A 134 -12.01 6.23 4.28
N THR A 135 -11.93 4.90 4.15
CA THR A 135 -12.27 3.98 5.23
C THR A 135 -11.23 4.14 6.35
N PRO A 136 -11.63 4.53 7.58
CA PRO A 136 -10.66 4.88 8.63
C PRO A 136 -9.67 3.76 8.98
N VAL A 137 -10.15 2.51 9.03
CA VAL A 137 -9.27 1.36 9.29
C VAL A 137 -8.25 1.16 8.16
N ALA A 138 -8.64 1.36 6.90
CA ALA A 138 -7.74 1.28 5.76
C ALA A 138 -6.66 2.37 5.82
N VAL A 139 -7.05 3.61 6.13
CA VAL A 139 -6.12 4.73 6.33
C VAL A 139 -5.08 4.38 7.39
N LEU A 140 -5.50 3.81 8.52
CA LEU A 140 -4.58 3.41 9.59
C LEU A 140 -3.66 2.28 9.15
N MET A 141 -4.20 1.22 8.53
CA MET A 141 -3.43 0.03 8.14
C MET A 141 -2.39 0.33 7.06
N PHE A 142 -2.71 1.11 6.03
CA PHE A 142 -1.72 1.49 5.00
C PHE A 142 -0.70 2.53 5.48
N ARG A 143 -0.86 3.05 6.70
CA ARG A 143 0.09 3.95 7.37
C ARG A 143 0.83 3.26 8.51
N PHE A 144 0.76 1.93 8.55
CA PHE A 144 1.39 1.06 9.55
C PHE A 144 2.11 -0.08 8.83
N ASN A 145 3.18 -0.61 9.42
CA ASN A 145 4.04 -1.64 8.82
C ASN A 145 3.66 -3.06 9.24
N ASN A 146 2.36 -3.31 9.41
CA ASN A 146 1.88 -4.68 9.55
C ASN A 146 1.77 -5.32 8.15
N PRO A 147 1.76 -6.66 8.04
CA PRO A 147 1.70 -7.34 6.75
C PRO A 147 0.45 -7.07 5.91
N ASP A 148 -0.60 -6.51 6.53
CA ASP A 148 -1.90 -6.26 5.93
C ASP A 148 -1.81 -5.50 4.60
N ALA A 149 -0.96 -4.48 4.50
CA ALA A 149 -0.89 -3.64 3.32
C ALA A 149 -0.44 -4.39 2.04
N LEU A 150 0.37 -5.44 2.18
CA LEU A 150 0.72 -6.31 1.04
C LEU A 150 -0.40 -7.29 0.68
N LEU A 151 -1.25 -7.68 1.64
CA LEU A 151 -2.24 -8.74 1.47
C LEU A 151 -3.58 -8.29 0.87
N VAL A 152 -3.86 -6.98 0.89
CA VAL A 152 -5.14 -6.37 0.44
C VAL A 152 -5.13 -6.02 -1.05
#